data_AF-A0A9D0Y726-F1
#
_entry.id   AF-A0A9D0Y726-F1
#
_cell.length_a   1.000
_cell.length_b   1.000
_cell.length_c   1.000
_cell.angle_alpha   90.00
_cell.angle_beta   90.00
_cell.angle_gamma   90.00
#
_symmetry.space_group_name_H-M   'P 1'
#
loop_
_entity.id
_entity.type
_entity.pdbx_description
1 polymer ?
#
loop_
_entity_poly.entity_id
_entity_poly.type
_entity_poly.pdbx_seq_one_letter_code
_entity_poly.pdbx_strand_id
1 'polypeptide(L)'
;MCWSGEASTALAIVGIATTAYVAYKKEPAVLWITLGYFSSMELLQAFTYTVIDDYSSPANQVATLPGYLHIAFQPFFINAISMYFVPDEIRRKISIPVYAFCFAVAIYMILASYPFSLGWLQRKWLVQ
;
A
#
# COMPACT_ATOMS: atom_id res chain seq x y z
N MET A 1 3.62 -5.41 10.30
CA MET A 1 3.56 -5.14 11.75
C MET A 1 3.54 -6.49 12.47
N CYS A 2 4.16 -6.64 13.64
CA CYS A 2 4.10 -7.89 14.39
C CYS A 2 2.77 -8.00 15.16
N TRP A 3 1.66 -8.07 14.43
CA TRP A 3 0.34 -8.36 15.00
C TRP A 3 -0.08 -9.81 14.66
N SER A 4 -1.34 -10.17 14.91
CA SER A 4 -1.93 -11.48 14.65
C SER A 4 -2.97 -11.34 13.55
N GLY A 5 -3.22 -12.43 12.82
CA GLY A 5 -4.17 -12.44 11.70
C GLY A 5 -5.59 -12.04 12.12
N GLU A 6 -6.02 -12.40 13.33
CA GLU A 6 -7.34 -12.05 13.87
C GLU A 6 -7.49 -10.55 14.04
N ALA A 7 -6.42 -9.88 14.46
CA ALA A 7 -6.50 -8.47 14.73
C ALA A 7 -6.37 -7.62 13.46
N SER A 8 -5.55 -8.04 12.49
CA SER A 8 -5.62 -7.47 11.13
C SER A 8 -7.00 -7.69 10.52
N THR A 9 -7.64 -8.83 10.76
CA THR A 9 -9.03 -9.06 10.32
C THR A 9 -10.00 -8.09 10.99
N ALA A 10 -9.89 -7.89 12.31
CA ALA A 10 -10.74 -6.95 13.04
C ALA A 10 -10.57 -5.51 12.51
N LEU A 11 -9.34 -5.07 12.28
CA LEU A 11 -9.05 -3.75 11.72
C LEU A 11 -9.54 -3.63 10.27
N ALA A 12 -9.39 -4.67 9.46
CA ALA A 12 -9.92 -4.68 8.10
C ALA A 12 -11.44 -4.49 8.09
N ILE A 13 -12.17 -5.20 8.96
CA ILE A 13 -13.63 -5.07 9.09
C ILE A 13 -14.00 -3.65 9.53
N VAL A 14 -13.36 -3.13 10.58
CA VAL A 14 -13.65 -1.77 11.09
C VAL A 14 -13.32 -0.71 10.04
N GLY A 15 -12.17 -0.82 9.38
CA GLY A 15 -11.72 0.12 8.36
C GLY A 15 -12.61 0.12 7.13
N ILE A 16 -12.98 -1.06 6.61
CA ILE A 16 -13.89 -1.20 5.45
C ILE A 16 -15.30 -0.73 5.81
N ALA A 17 -15.82 -1.08 6.99
CA ALA A 17 -17.13 -0.62 7.45
C ALA A 17 -17.16 0.91 7.59
N THR A 18 -16.11 1.51 8.16
CA THR A 18 -15.98 2.97 8.28
C THR A 18 -15.89 3.62 6.91
N THR A 19 -15.13 3.03 5.98
CA THR A 19 -15.05 3.48 4.58
C THR A 19 -16.43 3.50 3.93
N ALA A 20 -17.19 2.41 4.05
CA ALA A 20 -18.54 2.31 3.49
C ALA A 20 -19.49 3.34 4.10
N TYR A 21 -19.42 3.56 5.41
CA TYR A 21 -20.22 4.57 6.11
C TYR A 21 -19.92 5.99 5.65
N VAL A 22 -18.63 6.35 5.53
CA VAL A 22 -18.17 7.68 5.08
C VAL A 22 -18.55 7.90 3.60
N ALA A 23 -18.43 6.87 2.76
CA ALA A 23 -18.87 6.92 1.37
C ALA A 23 -20.40 7.11 1.26
N TYR A 24 -21.18 6.41 2.09
CA TYR A 24 -22.65 6.58 2.16
C TYR A 24 -23.04 8.01 2.57
N LYS A 25 -22.29 8.62 3.48
CA LYS A 25 -22.48 10.03 3.87
C LYS A 25 -22.12 11.05 2.79
N LYS A 26 -21.58 10.62 1.65
CA LYS A 26 -21.14 11.49 0.54
C LYS A 26 -20.04 12.47 0.94
N GLU A 27 -19.18 12.05 1.86
CA GLU A 27 -17.95 12.77 2.16
C GLU A 27 -17.04 12.82 0.91
N PRO A 28 -16.10 13.79 0.83
CA PRO A 28 -15.21 13.95 -0.31
C PRO A 28 -14.52 12.64 -0.71
N ALA A 29 -14.51 12.37 -2.02
CA ALA A 29 -14.00 11.11 -2.57
C ALA A 29 -12.58 10.76 -2.11
N VAL A 30 -11.71 11.76 -2.03
CA VAL A 30 -10.34 11.59 -1.53
C VAL A 30 -10.29 10.95 -0.14
N LEU A 31 -11.22 11.29 0.77
CA LEU A 31 -11.18 10.80 2.14
C LEU A 31 -11.54 9.33 2.22
N TRP A 32 -12.68 8.93 1.65
CA TRP A 32 -13.10 7.53 1.72
C TRP A 32 -12.29 6.62 0.80
N ILE A 33 -11.80 7.11 -0.35
CA ILE A 33 -10.89 6.34 -1.22
C ILE A 33 -9.58 6.05 -0.48
N THR A 34 -8.97 7.06 0.13
CA THR A 34 -7.71 6.88 0.89
C THR A 34 -7.92 5.99 2.10
N LEU A 35 -9.03 6.17 2.84
CA LEU A 35 -9.37 5.30 3.97
C LEU A 35 -9.56 3.84 3.53
N GLY A 36 -10.28 3.61 2.44
CA GLY A 36 -10.48 2.28 1.88
C GLY A 36 -9.19 1.64 1.41
N TYR A 37 -8.32 2.42 0.78
CA TYR A 37 -7.00 1.97 0.34
C TYR A 37 -6.13 1.53 1.52
N PHE A 38 -6.01 2.33 2.58
CA PHE A 38 -5.20 1.91 3.74
C PHE A 38 -5.87 0.78 4.53
N SER A 39 -7.20 0.73 4.59
CA SER A 39 -7.91 -0.39 5.24
C SER A 39 -7.70 -1.72 4.52
N SER A 40 -7.51 -1.71 3.19
CA SER A 40 -7.24 -2.93 2.44
C SER A 40 -5.87 -3.53 2.71
N MET A 41 -4.91 -2.78 3.28
CA MET A 41 -3.65 -3.35 3.77
C MET A 41 -3.88 -4.37 4.88
N GLU A 42 -4.78 -4.09 5.81
CA GLU A 42 -5.09 -5.02 6.91
C GLU A 42 -5.79 -6.27 6.39
N LEU A 43 -6.61 -6.14 5.34
CA LEU A 43 -7.21 -7.29 4.67
C LEU A 43 -6.17 -8.16 3.96
N LEU A 44 -5.23 -7.54 3.24
CA LEU A 44 -4.12 -8.24 2.59
C LEU A 44 -3.23 -8.92 3.63
N GLN A 45 -2.95 -8.24 4.74
CA GLN A 45 -2.18 -8.81 5.85
C GLN A 45 -2.90 -10.02 6.46
N ALA A 46 -4.18 -9.90 6.79
CA ALA A 46 -5.00 -11.00 7.28
C ALA A 46 -4.98 -12.22 6.35
N PHE A 47 -5.01 -11.99 5.02
CA PHE A 47 -4.86 -13.05 4.04
C PHE A 47 -3.46 -13.68 4.06
N THR A 48 -2.40 -12.87 4.08
CA THR A 48 -1.01 -13.38 4.11
C THR A 48 -0.69 -14.17 5.39
N TYR A 49 -1.33 -13.87 6.52
CA TYR A 49 -1.17 -14.64 7.75
C TYR A 49 -1.64 -16.11 7.63
N THR A 50 -2.51 -16.43 6.67
CA THR A 50 -2.97 -17.82 6.45
C THR A 50 -1.91 -18.72 5.79
N VAL A 51 -0.89 -18.12 5.16
CA VAL A 51 0.16 -18.82 4.40
C VAL A 51 1.57 -18.46 4.88
N ILE A 52 1.68 -17.77 6.02
CA ILE A 52 2.94 -17.18 6.50
C ILE A 52 4.01 -18.24 6.85
N ASP A 53 3.59 -19.40 7.35
CA ASP A 53 4.49 -20.47 7.78
C ASP A 53 5.02 -21.32 6.60
N ASP A 54 4.50 -21.13 5.40
CA ASP A 54 4.85 -21.91 4.20
C ASP A 54 5.75 -21.09 3.26
N TYR A 55 7.03 -20.97 3.61
CA TYR A 55 8.02 -20.16 2.89
C TYR A 55 8.40 -20.69 1.51
N SER A 56 8.27 -22.00 1.26
CA SER A 56 8.69 -22.65 0.02
C SER A 56 7.55 -22.80 -0.99
N SER A 57 6.30 -22.58 -0.58
CA SER A 57 5.14 -22.70 -1.46
C SER A 57 4.98 -21.49 -2.38
N PRO A 58 4.71 -21.72 -3.68
CA PRO A 58 4.30 -20.66 -4.61
C PRO A 58 3.08 -19.86 -4.12
N ALA A 59 2.23 -20.46 -3.26
CA ALA A 59 1.05 -19.78 -2.71
C ALA A 59 1.42 -18.56 -1.85
N ASN A 60 2.49 -18.65 -1.06
CA ASN A 60 2.96 -17.53 -0.23
C ASN A 60 3.49 -16.37 -1.10
N GLN A 61 4.22 -16.69 -2.17
CA GLN A 61 4.70 -15.69 -3.12
C GLN A 61 3.55 -14.94 -3.82
N VAL A 62 2.53 -15.68 -4.26
CA VAL A 62 1.32 -15.11 -4.87
C VAL A 62 0.52 -14.29 -3.86
N ALA A 63 0.43 -14.73 -2.60
CA ALA A 63 -0.27 -13.99 -1.55
C ALA A 63 0.44 -12.69 -1.16
N THR A 64 1.77 -12.65 -1.21
CA THR A 64 2.58 -11.50 -0.81
C THR A 64 2.68 -10.43 -1.90
N LEU A 65 2.61 -10.83 -3.19
CA LEU A 65 2.72 -9.92 -4.32
C LEU A 65 1.69 -8.75 -4.29
N PRO A 66 0.39 -8.96 -4.01
CA PRO A 66 -0.57 -7.88 -3.81
C PRO A 66 -0.15 -6.88 -2.73
N GLY A 67 0.45 -7.36 -1.64
CA GLY A 67 0.96 -6.51 -0.55
C GLY A 67 2.10 -5.60 -1.03
N TYR A 68 3.07 -6.15 -1.78
CA TYR A 68 4.15 -5.35 -2.37
C TYR A 68 3.63 -4.29 -3.35
N LEU A 69 2.71 -4.67 -4.23
CA LEU A 69 2.08 -3.75 -5.17
C LEU A 69 1.33 -2.64 -4.41
N HIS A 70 0.56 -3.00 -3.39
CA HIS A 70 -0.16 -2.03 -2.57
C HIS A 70 0.80 -1.02 -1.93
N ILE A 71 1.88 -1.49 -1.31
CA ILE A 71 2.89 -0.60 -0.71
C ILE A 71 3.52 0.33 -1.75
N ALA A 72 3.83 -0.16 -2.94
CA ALA A 72 4.41 0.67 -4.00
C ALA A 72 3.51 1.84 -4.42
N PHE A 73 2.19 1.68 -4.34
CA PHE A 73 1.21 2.73 -4.67
C PHE A 73 0.76 3.59 -3.48
N GLN A 74 1.10 3.22 -2.22
CA GLN A 74 0.76 4.01 -1.03
C GLN A 74 1.14 5.51 -1.11
N PRO A 75 2.29 5.91 -1.69
CA PRO A 75 2.66 7.32 -1.81
C PRO A 75 1.61 8.17 -2.55
N PHE A 76 0.86 7.62 -3.50
CA PHE A 76 -0.17 8.36 -4.22
C PHE A 76 -1.33 8.77 -3.30
N PHE A 77 -1.83 7.84 -2.49
CA PHE A 77 -3.00 8.06 -1.65
C PHE A 77 -2.68 8.97 -0.47
N ILE A 78 -1.49 8.82 0.13
CA ILE A 78 -1.07 9.69 1.24
C ILE A 78 -0.85 11.14 0.77
N ASN A 79 -0.32 11.32 -0.45
CA ASN A 79 -0.17 12.65 -1.03
C ASN A 79 -1.53 13.23 -1.47
N ALA A 80 -2.46 12.41 -1.96
CA ALA A 80 -3.81 12.85 -2.31
C ALA A 80 -4.56 13.41 -1.09
N ILE A 81 -4.52 12.71 0.06
CA ILE A 81 -5.13 13.22 1.29
C ILE A 81 -4.35 14.41 1.87
N SER A 82 -3.02 14.43 1.77
CA SER A 82 -2.23 15.59 2.23
C SER A 82 -2.58 16.85 1.43
N MET A 83 -2.66 16.73 0.10
CA MET A 83 -3.05 17.84 -0.78
C MET A 83 -4.50 18.29 -0.61
N TYR A 84 -5.38 17.44 -0.06
CA TYR A 84 -6.75 17.86 0.27
C TYR A 84 -6.78 19.03 1.25
N PHE A 85 -5.84 19.06 2.21
CA PHE A 85 -5.71 20.12 3.21
C PHE A 85 -4.86 21.32 2.75
N VAL A 86 -4.28 21.25 1.55
CA VAL A 86 -3.44 22.32 0.98
C VAL A 86 -4.31 23.28 0.14
N PRO A 87 -4.11 24.62 0.22
CA PRO A 87 -4.82 25.59 -0.61
C PRO A 87 -4.65 25.34 -2.12
N ASP A 88 -5.71 25.60 -2.89
CA ASP A 88 -5.81 25.29 -4.32
C ASP A 88 -4.66 25.85 -5.17
N GLU A 89 -4.23 27.07 -4.86
CA GLU A 89 -3.17 27.74 -5.62
C GLU A 89 -1.84 26.98 -5.49
N ILE A 90 -1.52 26.51 -4.28
CA ILE A 90 -0.30 25.75 -4.00
C ILE A 90 -0.46 24.34 -4.57
N ARG A 91 -1.59 23.68 -4.29
CA ARG A 91 -1.90 22.34 -4.76
C ARG A 91 -1.73 22.19 -6.28
N ARG A 92 -2.22 23.15 -7.06
CA ARG A 92 -2.10 23.11 -8.53
C ARG A 92 -0.66 23.19 -9.03
N LYS A 93 0.23 23.87 -8.29
CA LYS A 93 1.66 23.98 -8.63
C LYS A 93 2.44 22.72 -8.24
N ILE A 94 2.09 22.10 -7.11
CA ILE A 94 2.84 20.95 -6.56
C ILE A 94 2.29 19.58 -7.00
N SER A 95 1.06 19.48 -7.49
CA SER A 95 0.42 18.18 -7.77
C SER A 95 1.17 17.36 -8.82
N ILE A 96 1.57 17.99 -9.93
CA ILE A 96 2.30 17.34 -11.01
C ILE A 96 3.66 16.80 -10.53
N PRO A 97 4.56 17.60 -9.93
CA PRO A 97 5.85 17.08 -9.48
C PRO A 97 5.72 16.03 -8.38
N VAL A 98 4.75 16.17 -7.46
CA VAL A 98 4.50 15.17 -6.41
C VAL A 98 4.05 13.84 -7.01
N TYR A 99 3.07 13.83 -7.90
CA TYR A 99 2.60 12.58 -8.52
C TYR A 99 3.62 11.98 -9.49
N ALA A 100 4.41 12.80 -10.19
CA ALA A 100 5.52 12.31 -11.00
C ALA A 100 6.58 11.61 -10.14
N PHE A 101 6.92 12.18 -8.98
CA PHE A 101 7.82 11.55 -8.02
C PHE A 101 7.23 10.27 -7.43
N CYS A 102 5.95 10.25 -7.05
CA CYS A 102 5.26 9.05 -6.60
C CYS A 102 5.31 7.94 -7.65
N PHE A 103 5.13 8.28 -8.93
CA PHE A 103 5.22 7.33 -10.03
C PHE A 103 6.62 6.76 -10.21
N ALA A 104 7.66 7.60 -10.14
CA ALA A 104 9.04 7.16 -10.19
C ALA A 104 9.38 6.22 -9.02
N VAL A 105 8.92 6.54 -7.81
CA VAL A 105 9.08 5.70 -6.62
C VAL A 105 8.34 4.37 -6.78
N ALA A 106 7.10 4.38 -7.27
CA ALA A 106 6.34 3.15 -7.49
C ALA A 106 7.03 2.22 -8.50
N ILE A 107 7.51 2.75 -9.63
CA ILE A 107 8.32 1.98 -10.59
C ILE A 107 9.55 1.40 -9.92
N TYR A 108 10.29 2.23 -9.18
CA TYR A 108 11.49 1.78 -8.48
C TYR A 108 11.19 0.64 -7.50
N MET A 109 10.14 0.77 -6.69
CA MET A 109 9.74 -0.26 -5.72
C MET A 109 9.28 -1.55 -6.40
N ILE A 110 8.54 -1.46 -7.51
CA ILE A 110 8.12 -2.64 -8.28
C ILE A 110 9.35 -3.35 -8.87
N LEU A 111 10.28 -2.61 -9.46
CA LEU A 111 11.52 -3.16 -10.01
C LEU A 111 12.41 -3.78 -8.92
N ALA A 112 12.49 -3.13 -7.75
CA ALA A 112 13.25 -3.63 -6.60
C ALA A 112 12.62 -4.90 -5.98
N SER A 113 11.30 -5.07 -6.12
CA SER A 113 10.57 -6.23 -5.61
C SER A 113 10.66 -7.47 -6.53
N TYR A 114 11.23 -7.35 -7.73
CA TYR A 114 11.25 -8.41 -8.74
C TYR A 114 12.31 -9.48 -8.40
N PRO A 115 11.92 -10.74 -8.10
CA PRO A 115 12.84 -11.80 -7.68
C PRO A 115 13.43 -12.55 -8.89
N PHE A 116 13.92 -11.84 -9.90
CA PHE A 116 14.79 -12.46 -10.90
C PHE A 116 16.22 -12.17 -10.52
N SER A 117 17.06 -13.20 -10.54
CA SER A 117 18.48 -13.18 -10.24
C SER A 117 19.24 -12.13 -11.06
N LEU A 118 19.18 -10.85 -10.70
CA LEU A 118 20.26 -9.90 -10.94
C LEU A 118 21.35 -10.26 -9.92
N GLY A 119 22.05 -11.37 -10.18
CA GLY A 119 23.08 -11.94 -9.30
C GLY A 119 24.23 -10.99 -8.96
N TRP A 120 24.26 -9.80 -9.55
CA TRP A 120 25.21 -8.71 -9.28
C TRP A 120 24.68 -7.64 -8.30
N LEU A 121 23.37 -7.33 -8.25
CA LEU A 121 22.84 -6.23 -7.42
C LEU A 121 22.55 -6.65 -5.97
N GLN A 122 22.10 -7.90 -5.80
CA GLN A 122 21.65 -8.43 -4.49
C GLN A 122 22.82 -8.78 -3.57
N ARG A 123 24.02 -9.02 -4.13
CA ARG A 123 25.22 -9.46 -3.41
C ARG A 123 25.90 -8.33 -2.61
N LYS A 124 25.58 -7.06 -2.88
CA LYS A 124 26.17 -5.91 -2.16
C LYS A 124 25.45 -5.54 -0.86
N TRP A 125 24.19 -5.92 -0.68
CA TRP A 125 23.37 -5.51 0.47
C TRP A 125 23.31 -6.54 1.60
N LEU A 126 23.72 -7.79 1.36
CA LEU A 126 23.73 -8.88 2.36
C LEU A 126 25.11 -9.11 3.00
N VAL A 127 26.09 -8.24 2.73
CA VAL A 127 27.47 -8.33 3.26
C VAL A 127 27.84 -7.06 4.07
N GLN A 128 26.84 -6.35 4.59
CA GLN A 128 27.00 -5.37 5.66
C GLN A 128 26.02 -5.70 6.78
#